data_AF-B0XHW7-F1
#
_entry.id   AF-B0XHW7-F1
#
_cell.length_a   1.000
_cell.length_b   1.000
_cell.length_c   1.000
_cell.angle_alpha   90.00
_cell.angle_beta   90.00
_cell.angle_gamma   90.00
#
_symmetry.space_group_name_H-M   'P 1'
#
loop_
_entity.id
_entity.type
_entity.pdbx_description
1 polymer ?
#
loop_
_entity_poly.entity_id
_entity_poly.type
_entity_poly.pdbx_seq_one_letter_code
_entity_poly.pdbx_strand_id
1 'polypeptide(L)'
;MLRNNLRDEFRRGEAGTAVYEGSSGIPMRENLSFVKETFDPNVPFGVTIEERFANGKVPLNDSFNLNLDQGHTLSCRYLINPSTSSEFMYKVQRQRKIWWMRYACDPGRFFISDPRQDADTRVQSVAIKSRLGGEELTLEQLELVPADAAALEEELGDFRIKVGRTSSKTIRPSVLRVRQCVEVATLQVVLDAFESGGDASVRIHRKLAPFKCGIVCLSDDPALMPELRDLAKHLCNVLRKANLPVLDCSERNGGRSLAKQLHHLDSIAVPYCLLLRDQCLQNGLFQLRSRDTTLSETIHISDLPQYLLKIVTS
;
A
#
# COMPACT_ATOMS: atom_id res chain seq x y z
N MET A 1 6.40 0.11 9.23
CA MET A 1 5.42 1.16 8.86
C MET A 1 5.13 1.15 7.36
N LEU A 2 6.12 1.33 6.46
CA LEU A 2 5.89 1.25 4.99
C LEU A 2 5.14 -0.01 4.57
N ARG A 3 5.62 -1.17 5.04
CA ARG A 3 4.99 -2.47 4.82
C ARG A 3 3.51 -2.52 5.21
N ASN A 4 3.15 -1.90 6.34
CA ASN A 4 1.78 -1.90 6.84
C ASN A 4 0.90 -0.97 5.99
N ASN A 5 1.41 0.20 5.62
CA ASN A 5 0.70 1.12 4.73
C ASN A 5 0.39 0.46 3.37
N LEU A 6 1.33 -0.32 2.83
CA LEU A 6 1.12 -1.11 1.61
C LEU A 6 0.04 -2.18 1.80
N ARG A 7 0.05 -2.90 2.94
CA ARG A 7 -1.00 -3.88 3.29
C ARG A 7 -2.37 -3.22 3.33
N ASP A 8 -2.49 -2.06 3.98
CA ASP A 8 -3.76 -1.34 4.10
C ASP A 8 -4.26 -0.84 2.73
N GLU A 9 -3.38 -0.32 1.88
CA GLU A 9 -3.73 0.12 0.53
C GLU A 9 -4.09 -1.03 -0.42
N PHE A 10 -3.55 -2.24 -0.20
CA PHE A 10 -3.96 -3.44 -0.94
C PHE A 10 -5.36 -3.92 -0.52
N ARG A 11 -5.64 -3.96 0.79
CA ARG A 11 -6.90 -4.46 1.36
C ARG A 11 -8.13 -3.65 0.97
N ARG A 12 -7.98 -2.38 0.62
CA ARG A 12 -9.07 -1.51 0.12
C ARG A 12 -9.75 -2.07 -1.14
N GLY A 13 -9.13 -3.05 -1.81
CA GLY A 13 -9.72 -3.72 -2.94
C GLY A 13 -9.84 -2.82 -4.17
N GLU A 14 -10.58 -3.30 -5.16
CA GLU A 14 -10.83 -2.57 -6.39
C GLU A 14 -12.11 -1.75 -6.32
N ALA A 15 -12.07 -0.55 -6.90
CA ALA A 15 -13.21 0.34 -6.94
C ALA A 15 -14.42 -0.34 -7.63
N GLY A 16 -15.50 -0.52 -6.87
CA GLY A 16 -16.77 -1.07 -7.37
C GLY A 16 -16.99 -2.56 -7.16
N THR A 17 -16.04 -3.29 -6.55
CA THR A 17 -16.23 -4.70 -6.17
C THR A 17 -16.16 -4.81 -4.65
N ALA A 18 -17.18 -5.40 -4.02
CA ALA A 18 -17.15 -5.63 -2.58
C ALA A 18 -16.04 -6.64 -2.22
N VAL A 19 -15.22 -6.32 -1.22
CA VAL A 19 -14.14 -7.18 -0.75
C VAL A 19 -14.30 -7.38 0.75
N TYR A 20 -14.34 -8.64 1.16
CA TYR A 20 -14.47 -9.06 2.56
C TYR A 20 -13.12 -9.54 3.10
N GLU A 21 -12.88 -9.37 4.39
CA GLU A 21 -11.70 -9.90 5.06
C GLU A 21 -11.93 -11.37 5.43
N GLY A 22 -11.00 -12.23 5.02
CA GLY A 22 -10.97 -13.65 5.37
C GLY A 22 -9.78 -13.99 6.26
N SER A 23 -9.81 -15.20 6.81
CA SER A 23 -8.76 -15.77 7.65
C SER A 23 -8.00 -16.87 6.92
N SER A 24 -6.67 -16.83 6.99
CA SER A 24 -5.80 -17.91 6.49
C SER A 24 -5.80 -19.15 7.38
N GLY A 25 -6.32 -19.05 8.61
CA GLY A 25 -6.42 -20.18 9.54
C GLY A 25 -7.55 -21.16 9.23
N ILE A 26 -8.44 -20.83 8.30
CA ILE A 26 -9.55 -21.68 7.88
C ILE A 26 -9.57 -21.85 6.35
N PRO A 27 -10.10 -22.97 5.83
CA PRO A 27 -10.28 -23.20 4.40
C PRO A 27 -11.07 -22.10 3.70
N MET A 28 -10.80 -21.89 2.41
CA MET A 28 -11.50 -20.87 1.60
C MET A 28 -13.02 -21.07 1.56
N ARG A 29 -13.49 -22.32 1.48
CA ARG A 29 -14.93 -22.66 1.54
C ARG A 29 -15.62 -22.15 2.82
N GLU A 30 -14.93 -22.14 3.96
CA GLU A 30 -15.48 -21.70 5.25
C GLU A 30 -15.54 -20.18 5.31
N ASN A 31 -14.48 -19.50 4.85
CA ASN A 31 -14.50 -18.05 4.64
C ASN A 31 -15.70 -17.63 3.76
N LEU A 32 -15.93 -18.35 2.66
CA LEU A 32 -17.01 -18.06 1.73
C LEU A 32 -18.40 -18.34 2.30
N SER A 33 -18.54 -19.40 3.10
CA SER A 33 -19.79 -19.72 3.78
C SER A 33 -20.16 -18.60 4.76
N PHE A 34 -19.20 -18.16 5.58
CA PHE A 34 -19.37 -17.02 6.49
C PHE A 34 -19.80 -15.75 5.75
N VAL A 35 -19.09 -15.40 4.67
CA VAL A 35 -19.42 -14.20 3.87
C VAL A 35 -20.82 -14.31 3.27
N LYS A 36 -21.19 -15.49 2.76
CA LYS A 36 -22.50 -15.75 2.18
C LYS A 36 -23.62 -15.64 3.21
N GLU A 37 -23.45 -16.23 4.38
CA GLU A 37 -24.45 -16.21 5.45
C GLU A 37 -24.61 -14.83 6.09
N THR A 38 -23.52 -14.09 6.23
CA THR A 38 -23.52 -12.79 6.92
C THR A 38 -23.97 -11.65 6.01
N PHE A 39 -23.56 -11.66 4.74
CA PHE A 39 -23.73 -10.52 3.83
C PHE A 39 -24.59 -10.80 2.59
N ASP A 40 -24.90 -12.08 2.29
CA ASP A 40 -25.63 -12.54 1.09
C ASP A 40 -25.19 -11.79 -0.20
N PRO A 41 -23.88 -11.77 -0.54
CA PRO A 41 -23.39 -11.00 -1.68
C PRO A 41 -23.79 -11.66 -3.01
N ASN A 42 -23.78 -10.83 -4.05
CA ASN A 42 -23.88 -11.28 -5.43
C ASN A 42 -22.50 -11.21 -6.09
N VAL A 43 -22.23 -12.09 -7.05
CA VAL A 43 -21.01 -11.97 -7.86
C VAL A 43 -21.05 -10.70 -8.75
N PRO A 44 -19.92 -10.00 -8.95
CA PRO A 44 -18.61 -10.29 -8.39
C PRO A 44 -18.41 -9.75 -6.97
N PHE A 45 -17.69 -10.51 -6.14
CA PHE A 45 -17.15 -10.04 -4.87
C PHE A 45 -15.81 -10.72 -4.58
N GLY A 46 -15.00 -10.15 -3.70
CA GLY A 46 -13.68 -10.67 -3.32
C GLY A 46 -13.61 -11.05 -1.85
N VAL A 47 -12.68 -11.95 -1.54
CA VAL A 47 -12.22 -12.21 -0.17
C VAL A 47 -10.71 -12.03 -0.14
N THR A 48 -10.24 -11.15 0.74
CA THR A 48 -8.81 -10.94 0.96
C THR A 48 -8.32 -11.83 2.08
N ILE A 49 -7.18 -12.47 1.87
CA ILE A 49 -6.55 -13.36 2.84
C ILE A 49 -5.07 -13.01 2.90
N GLU A 50 -4.57 -12.89 4.14
CA GLU A 50 -3.16 -12.74 4.40
C GLU A 50 -2.59 -14.03 4.99
N GLU A 51 -1.58 -14.57 4.29
CA GLU A 51 -0.88 -15.80 4.67
C GLU A 51 0.54 -15.45 5.11
N ARG A 52 0.94 -15.93 6.28
CA ARG A 52 2.33 -15.84 6.74
C ARG A 52 3.06 -17.12 6.33
N PHE A 53 4.26 -16.97 5.79
CA PHE A 53 5.14 -18.09 5.48
C PHE A 53 6.50 -17.93 6.17
N ALA A 54 7.23 -19.04 6.29
CA ALA A 54 8.59 -19.08 6.81
C ALA A 54 9.52 -19.83 5.84
N ASN A 55 10.78 -19.42 5.78
CA ASN A 55 11.83 -19.97 4.89
C ASN A 55 11.37 -20.08 3.43
N GLY A 56 10.67 -19.04 2.94
CA GLY A 56 10.08 -19.02 1.61
C GLY A 56 11.06 -18.53 0.55
N LYS A 57 11.04 -19.18 -0.61
CA LYS A 57 11.74 -18.74 -1.82
C LYS A 57 10.75 -18.07 -2.75
N VAL A 58 10.85 -16.76 -2.92
CA VAL A 58 9.96 -15.97 -3.76
C VAL A 58 10.64 -15.67 -5.09
N PRO A 59 10.17 -16.24 -6.22
CA PRO A 59 10.75 -15.95 -7.52
C PRO A 59 10.44 -14.51 -7.93
N LEU A 60 11.48 -13.73 -8.25
CA LEU A 60 11.33 -12.39 -8.82
C LEU A 60 11.30 -12.48 -10.34
N ASN A 61 12.14 -13.32 -10.92
CA ASN A 61 12.12 -13.70 -12.33
C ASN A 61 12.79 -15.08 -12.50
N ASP A 62 13.11 -15.46 -13.74
CA ASP A 62 13.69 -16.77 -14.04
C ASP A 62 15.10 -16.95 -13.44
N SER A 63 15.81 -15.85 -13.19
CA SER A 63 17.19 -15.84 -12.69
C SER A 63 17.28 -15.56 -11.19
N PHE A 64 16.39 -14.71 -10.66
CA PHE A 64 16.48 -14.17 -9.31
C PHE A 64 15.36 -14.67 -8.41
N ASN A 65 15.78 -15.13 -7.23
CA ASN A 65 14.88 -15.56 -6.17
C ASN A 65 15.25 -14.84 -4.88
N LEU A 66 14.24 -14.36 -4.16
CA LEU A 66 14.39 -13.77 -2.85
C LEU A 66 14.12 -14.83 -1.79
N ASN A 67 15.13 -15.16 -1.00
CA ASN A 67 14.98 -16.05 0.15
C ASN A 67 14.59 -15.22 1.37
N LEU A 68 13.47 -15.59 2.01
CA LEU A 68 12.93 -14.89 3.17
C LEU A 68 12.71 -15.88 4.31
N ASP A 69 13.35 -15.63 5.45
CA ASP A 69 13.10 -16.41 6.67
C ASP A 69 11.64 -16.31 7.10
N GLN A 70 11.03 -15.15 6.89
CA GLN A 70 9.61 -14.89 7.12
C GLN A 70 9.08 -13.87 6.12
N GLY A 71 7.84 -14.07 5.67
CA GLY A 71 7.16 -13.12 4.80
C GLY A 71 5.65 -13.26 4.84
N HIS A 72 4.99 -12.35 4.13
CA HIS A 72 3.54 -12.29 4.04
C HIS A 72 3.12 -12.29 2.57
N THR A 73 2.18 -13.16 2.24
CA THR A 73 1.47 -13.14 0.96
C THR A 73 0.10 -12.53 1.20
N LEU A 74 -0.17 -11.42 0.52
CA LEU A 74 -1.53 -10.90 0.40
C LEU A 74 -2.16 -11.53 -0.82
N SER A 75 -3.37 -12.03 -0.64
CA SER A 75 -4.16 -12.57 -1.72
C SER A 75 -5.56 -11.97 -1.71
N CYS A 76 -6.13 -11.75 -2.88
CA CYS A 76 -7.55 -11.48 -3.07
C CYS A 76 -8.12 -12.51 -4.03
N ARG A 77 -9.18 -13.20 -3.61
CA ARG A 77 -9.88 -14.20 -4.41
C ARG A 77 -11.23 -13.63 -4.81
N TYR A 78 -11.39 -13.26 -6.07
CA TYR A 78 -12.64 -12.75 -6.61
C TYR A 78 -13.49 -13.90 -7.17
N LEU A 79 -14.73 -14.00 -6.68
CA LEU A 79 -15.72 -14.92 -7.20
C LEU A 79 -16.50 -14.21 -8.30
N ILE A 80 -16.50 -14.80 -9.49
CA ILE A 80 -17.00 -14.13 -10.70
C ILE A 80 -17.89 -15.06 -11.50
N ASN A 81 -18.81 -14.48 -12.27
CA ASN A 81 -19.60 -15.22 -13.23
C ASN A 81 -18.68 -15.76 -14.34
N PRO A 82 -18.68 -17.07 -14.65
CA PRO A 82 -17.87 -17.67 -15.71
C PRO A 82 -18.06 -17.00 -17.08
N SER A 83 -19.25 -16.49 -17.39
CA SER A 83 -19.50 -15.84 -18.68
C SER A 83 -18.79 -14.49 -18.84
N THR A 84 -18.43 -13.83 -17.74
CA THR A 84 -17.77 -12.51 -17.73
C THR A 84 -16.36 -12.57 -17.14
N SER A 85 -15.80 -13.77 -16.93
CA SER A 85 -14.58 -13.93 -16.14
C SER A 85 -13.33 -13.32 -16.79
N SER A 86 -13.20 -13.48 -18.11
CA SER A 86 -12.08 -12.91 -18.86
C SER A 86 -12.14 -11.38 -18.91
N GLU A 87 -13.32 -10.80 -19.14
CA GLU A 87 -13.52 -9.35 -19.08
C GLU A 87 -13.15 -8.79 -17.69
N PHE A 88 -13.58 -9.49 -16.64
CA PHE A 88 -13.24 -9.12 -15.27
C PHE A 88 -11.73 -9.17 -15.02
N MET A 89 -11.04 -10.23 -15.47
CA MET A 89 -9.58 -10.34 -15.37
C MET A 89 -8.87 -9.19 -16.09
N TYR A 90 -9.29 -8.81 -17.30
CA TYR A 90 -8.73 -7.67 -18.03
C TYR A 90 -8.93 -6.33 -17.31
N LYS A 91 -10.08 -6.16 -16.65
CA LYS A 91 -10.35 -5.00 -15.80
C LYS A 91 -9.41 -4.97 -14.60
N VAL A 92 -9.30 -6.07 -13.86
CA VAL A 92 -8.47 -6.20 -12.65
C VAL A 92 -7.00 -5.96 -12.99
N GLN A 93 -6.42 -6.63 -13.99
CA GLN A 93 -5.00 -6.42 -14.33
C GLN A 93 -4.68 -4.96 -14.68
N ARG A 94 -5.59 -4.23 -15.35
CA ARG A 94 -5.43 -2.80 -15.63
C ARG A 94 -5.49 -1.97 -14.35
N GLN A 95 -6.45 -2.26 -13.47
CA GLN A 95 -6.59 -1.57 -12.19
C GLN A 95 -5.38 -1.82 -11.27
N ARG A 96 -4.87 -3.05 -11.21
CA ARG A 96 -3.65 -3.40 -10.47
C ARG A 96 -2.41 -2.70 -11.03
N LYS A 97 -2.24 -2.65 -12.36
CA LYS A 97 -1.19 -1.81 -12.96
C LYS A 97 -1.34 -0.33 -12.57
N ILE A 98 -2.54 0.23 -12.64
CA ILE A 98 -2.81 1.63 -12.24
C ILE A 98 -2.50 1.86 -10.76
N TRP A 99 -2.81 0.89 -9.90
CA TRP A 99 -2.48 0.96 -8.47
C TRP A 99 -0.97 1.08 -8.25
N TRP A 100 -0.18 0.27 -8.94
CA TRP A 100 1.28 0.36 -8.89
C TRP A 100 1.80 1.71 -9.42
N MET A 101 1.32 2.13 -10.59
CA MET A 101 1.70 3.42 -11.20
C MET A 101 1.38 4.61 -10.29
N ARG A 102 0.26 4.58 -9.56
CA ARG A 102 -0.15 5.66 -8.64
C ARG A 102 0.86 5.90 -7.53
N TYR A 103 1.52 4.85 -7.05
CA TYR A 103 2.44 4.91 -5.92
C TYR A 103 3.91 4.94 -6.32
N ALA A 104 4.18 4.85 -7.62
CA ALA A 104 5.51 4.90 -8.19
C ALA A 104 6.01 6.34 -8.38
N CYS A 105 7.34 6.51 -8.34
CA CYS A 105 8.03 7.68 -8.84
C CYS A 105 8.07 7.70 -10.35
N ASP A 106 8.32 6.54 -10.96
CA ASP A 106 8.35 6.37 -12.41
C ASP A 106 7.28 5.34 -12.84
N PRO A 107 6.06 5.82 -13.16
CA PRO A 107 4.97 4.97 -13.61
C PRO A 107 5.30 4.15 -14.88
N GLY A 108 6.24 4.61 -15.71
CA GLY A 108 6.58 3.99 -16.99
C GLY A 108 7.20 2.59 -16.85
N ARG A 109 7.71 2.26 -15.66
CA ARG A 109 8.37 0.98 -15.36
C ARG A 109 7.43 -0.20 -15.24
N PHE A 110 6.14 0.06 -15.00
CA PHE A 110 5.17 -0.98 -14.68
C PHE A 110 4.42 -1.44 -15.92
N PHE A 111 4.38 -2.75 -16.13
CA PHE A 111 3.71 -3.36 -17.27
C PHE A 111 3.04 -4.67 -16.88
N ILE A 112 2.18 -5.13 -17.77
CA ILE A 112 1.45 -6.39 -17.63
C ILE A 112 2.18 -7.38 -18.54
N SER A 113 2.50 -8.57 -18.03
CA SER A 113 3.12 -9.61 -18.85
C SER A 113 2.16 -10.13 -19.93
N ASP A 114 2.69 -10.87 -20.89
CA ASP A 114 1.84 -11.63 -21.81
C ASP A 114 1.01 -12.67 -21.03
N PRO A 115 -0.27 -12.87 -21.42
CA PRO A 115 -1.12 -13.87 -20.81
C PRO A 115 -0.60 -15.27 -21.18
N ARG A 116 -0.55 -16.15 -20.19
CA ARG A 116 -0.22 -17.58 -20.38
C ARG A 116 -1.43 -18.42 -20.02
N GLN A 117 -1.68 -19.47 -20.78
CA GLN A 117 -2.71 -20.45 -20.44
C GLN A 117 -2.08 -21.81 -20.25
N ASP A 118 -2.38 -22.43 -19.12
CA ASP A 118 -2.01 -23.82 -18.86
C ASP A 118 -2.90 -24.76 -19.70
N ALA A 119 -2.26 -25.68 -20.44
CA ALA A 119 -2.96 -26.52 -21.42
C ALA A 119 -3.93 -27.52 -20.75
N ASP A 120 -3.58 -28.02 -19.57
CA ASP A 120 -4.33 -29.08 -18.89
C ASP A 120 -5.45 -28.48 -18.03
N THR A 121 -5.13 -27.45 -17.25
CA THR A 121 -6.05 -26.85 -16.28
C THR A 121 -6.88 -25.71 -16.86
N ARG A 122 -6.52 -25.20 -18.05
CA ARG A 122 -7.08 -23.99 -18.70
C ARG A 122 -6.94 -22.71 -17.87
N VAL A 123 -6.17 -22.74 -16.78
CA VAL A 123 -5.91 -21.58 -15.94
C VAL A 123 -5.18 -20.53 -16.75
N GLN A 124 -5.72 -19.31 -16.77
CA GLN A 124 -5.07 -18.17 -17.42
C GLN A 124 -4.29 -17.38 -16.37
N SER A 125 -3.02 -17.11 -16.62
CA SER A 125 -2.15 -16.36 -15.71
C SER A 125 -1.58 -15.13 -16.39
N VAL A 126 -1.46 -14.05 -15.62
CA VAL A 126 -0.79 -12.82 -16.00
C VAL A 126 -0.09 -12.23 -14.78
N ALA A 127 1.00 -11.50 -14.99
CA ALA A 127 1.72 -10.84 -13.91
C ALA A 127 1.78 -9.33 -14.10
N ILE A 128 1.76 -8.59 -13.00
CA ILE A 128 2.23 -7.21 -12.98
C ILE A 128 3.73 -7.24 -12.71
N LYS A 129 4.49 -6.64 -13.62
CA LYS A 129 5.94 -6.57 -13.58
C LYS A 129 6.43 -5.12 -13.52
N SER A 130 7.63 -4.94 -12.98
CA SER A 130 8.40 -3.69 -13.08
C SER A 130 9.71 -3.93 -13.79
N ARG A 131 10.27 -2.87 -14.40
CA ARG A 131 11.64 -2.85 -14.90
C ARG A 131 12.51 -1.96 -14.02
N LEU A 132 13.47 -2.55 -13.31
CA LEU A 132 14.41 -1.87 -12.41
C LEU A 132 15.83 -2.37 -12.71
N GLY A 133 16.79 -1.45 -12.83
CA GLY A 133 18.19 -1.80 -13.09
C GLY A 133 18.41 -2.66 -14.34
N GLY A 134 17.53 -2.57 -15.35
CA GLY A 134 17.56 -3.40 -16.56
C GLY A 134 16.89 -4.78 -16.44
N GLU A 135 16.50 -5.19 -15.24
CA GLU A 135 15.84 -6.47 -14.98
C GLU A 135 14.33 -6.33 -14.89
N GLU A 136 13.60 -7.36 -15.31
CA GLU A 136 12.15 -7.46 -15.12
C GLU A 136 11.85 -8.24 -13.84
N LEU A 137 11.10 -7.64 -12.92
CA LEU A 137 10.72 -8.24 -11.65
C LEU A 137 9.21 -8.46 -11.59
N THR A 138 8.81 -9.65 -11.17
CA THR A 138 7.41 -10.03 -10.93
C THR A 138 6.97 -9.55 -9.57
N LEU A 139 5.97 -8.68 -9.54
CA LEU A 139 5.48 -8.07 -8.31
C LEU A 139 4.20 -8.71 -7.80
N GLU A 140 3.33 -9.08 -8.74
CA GLU A 140 1.98 -9.54 -8.45
C GLU A 140 1.55 -10.52 -9.53
N GLN A 141 0.87 -11.61 -9.14
CA GLN A 141 0.35 -12.61 -10.05
C GLN A 141 -1.16 -12.67 -9.98
N LEU A 142 -1.77 -12.80 -11.15
CA LEU A 142 -3.20 -12.93 -11.34
C LEU A 142 -3.47 -14.25 -12.07
N GLU A 143 -4.30 -15.10 -11.50
CA GLU A 143 -4.66 -16.41 -12.03
C GLU A 143 -6.18 -16.54 -12.11
N LEU A 144 -6.71 -16.65 -13.31
CA LEU A 144 -8.11 -16.96 -13.54
C LEU A 144 -8.29 -18.47 -13.64
N VAL A 145 -8.98 -19.01 -12.64
CA VAL A 145 -9.32 -20.43 -12.52
C VAL A 145 -10.77 -20.63 -12.99
N PRO A 146 -10.99 -21.43 -14.05
CA PRO A 146 -12.33 -21.78 -14.53
C PRO A 146 -13.18 -22.49 -13.46
N ALA A 147 -14.51 -22.31 -13.52
CA ALA A 147 -15.45 -22.91 -12.56
C ALA A 147 -15.46 -24.45 -12.54
N ASP A 148 -15.02 -25.08 -13.62
CA ASP A 148 -14.95 -26.53 -13.83
C ASP A 148 -13.52 -27.09 -13.67
N ALA A 149 -12.56 -26.27 -13.23
CA ALA A 149 -11.21 -26.74 -12.97
C ALA A 149 -11.15 -27.60 -11.70
N ALA A 150 -10.47 -28.76 -11.76
CA ALA A 150 -10.32 -29.68 -10.64
C ALA A 150 -9.72 -29.01 -9.38
N ALA A 151 -8.75 -28.11 -9.57
CA ALA A 151 -8.15 -27.34 -8.48
C ALA A 151 -9.16 -26.47 -7.71
N LEU A 152 -10.25 -26.06 -8.36
CA LEU A 152 -11.30 -25.28 -7.73
C LEU A 152 -12.32 -26.16 -7.01
N GLU A 153 -12.57 -27.37 -7.51
CA GLU A 153 -13.42 -28.36 -6.85
C GLU A 153 -12.82 -28.79 -5.50
N GLU A 154 -11.49 -28.95 -5.42
CA GLU A 154 -10.79 -29.22 -4.17
C GLU A 154 -10.88 -28.03 -3.17
N GLU A 155 -10.75 -26.80 -3.66
CA GLU A 155 -10.76 -25.59 -2.82
C GLU A 155 -12.17 -25.21 -2.33
N LEU A 156 -13.18 -25.32 -3.21
CA LEU A 156 -14.53 -24.78 -3.00
C LEU A 156 -15.62 -25.87 -2.82
N GLY A 157 -15.39 -27.12 -3.24
CA GLY A 157 -16.43 -28.14 -3.27
C GLY A 157 -17.62 -27.74 -4.16
N ASP A 158 -18.86 -28.04 -3.73
CA ASP A 158 -20.09 -27.61 -4.42
C ASP A 158 -20.56 -26.20 -3.98
N PHE A 159 -19.64 -25.30 -3.64
CA PHE A 159 -20.02 -23.94 -3.29
C PHE A 159 -20.75 -23.24 -4.46
N ARG A 160 -21.93 -22.69 -4.16
CA ARG A 160 -22.77 -21.98 -5.13
C ARG A 160 -23.20 -20.61 -4.61
N ILE A 161 -23.27 -19.65 -5.51
CA ILE A 161 -23.59 -18.26 -5.20
C ILE A 161 -24.58 -17.65 -6.20
N LYS A 162 -25.41 -16.71 -5.73
CA LYS A 162 -26.42 -16.01 -6.55
C LYS A 162 -25.78 -15.12 -7.60
N VAL A 163 -26.47 -15.00 -8.73
CA VAL A 163 -26.13 -14.07 -9.82
C VAL A 163 -27.14 -12.94 -9.87
N GLY A 164 -26.73 -11.75 -9.42
CA GLY A 164 -27.56 -10.55 -9.44
C GLY A 164 -28.66 -10.54 -8.37
N ARG A 165 -29.19 -9.34 -8.09
CA ARG A 165 -30.09 -9.09 -6.95
C ARG A 165 -31.45 -9.77 -7.02
N THR A 166 -31.98 -9.99 -8.23
CA THR A 166 -33.37 -10.42 -8.44
C THR A 166 -33.48 -11.90 -8.80
N SER A 167 -32.38 -12.56 -9.17
CA SER A 167 -32.40 -13.96 -9.58
C SER A 167 -32.16 -14.88 -8.39
N SER A 168 -33.00 -15.90 -8.24
CA SER A 168 -32.73 -17.03 -7.34
C SER A 168 -31.70 -18.02 -7.93
N LYS A 169 -31.23 -17.79 -9.17
CA LYS A 169 -30.28 -18.67 -9.83
C LYS A 169 -28.92 -18.60 -9.15
N THR A 170 -28.45 -19.74 -8.68
CA THR A 170 -27.10 -19.92 -8.16
C THR A 170 -26.19 -20.59 -9.19
N ILE A 171 -24.93 -20.18 -9.25
CA ILE A 171 -23.92 -20.75 -10.13
C ILE A 171 -22.71 -21.26 -9.33
N ARG A 172 -21.90 -22.11 -9.95
CA ARG A 172 -20.50 -22.29 -9.57
C ARG A 172 -19.68 -21.12 -10.17
N PRO A 173 -19.03 -20.30 -9.35
CA PRO A 173 -18.26 -19.16 -9.84
C PRO A 173 -16.91 -19.62 -10.40
N SER A 174 -16.38 -18.89 -11.39
CA SER A 174 -14.94 -18.91 -11.64
C SER A 174 -14.24 -18.11 -10.53
N VAL A 175 -12.93 -18.31 -10.33
CA VAL A 175 -12.17 -17.54 -9.34
C VAL A 175 -10.98 -16.86 -9.98
N LEU A 176 -10.88 -15.54 -9.81
CA LEU A 176 -9.67 -14.79 -10.10
C LEU A 176 -8.87 -14.61 -8.81
N ARG A 177 -7.69 -15.23 -8.75
CA ARG A 177 -6.75 -15.12 -7.64
C ARG A 177 -5.75 -14.02 -7.96
N VAL A 178 -5.62 -13.06 -7.07
CA VAL A 178 -4.60 -12.01 -7.13
C VAL A 178 -3.67 -12.23 -5.95
N ARG A 179 -2.36 -12.39 -6.18
CA ARG A 179 -1.38 -12.70 -5.13
C ARG A 179 -0.16 -11.79 -5.23
N GLN A 180 0.30 -11.30 -4.09
CA GLN A 180 1.44 -10.41 -3.98
C GLN A 180 2.25 -10.74 -2.72
N CYS A 181 3.58 -10.77 -2.85
CA CYS A 181 4.46 -10.82 -1.69
C CYS A 181 4.69 -9.40 -1.16
N VAL A 182 4.37 -9.19 0.12
CA VAL A 182 4.43 -7.87 0.76
C VAL A 182 5.87 -7.36 0.85
N GLU A 183 6.83 -8.26 1.11
CA GLU A 183 8.24 -7.93 1.19
C GLU A 183 8.79 -7.50 -0.17
N VAL A 184 8.48 -8.23 -1.24
CA VAL A 184 8.83 -7.84 -2.62
C VAL A 184 8.21 -6.50 -2.99
N ALA A 185 6.96 -6.28 -2.60
CA ALA A 185 6.27 -5.02 -2.86
C ALA A 185 6.92 -3.84 -2.15
N THR A 186 7.32 -4.04 -0.90
CA THR A 186 8.02 -3.05 -0.09
C THR A 186 9.38 -2.73 -0.70
N LEU A 187 10.12 -3.76 -1.10
CA LEU A 187 11.41 -3.61 -1.78
C LEU A 187 11.27 -2.83 -3.08
N GLN A 188 10.26 -3.15 -3.91
CA GLN A 188 9.99 -2.43 -5.15
C GLN A 188 9.79 -0.93 -4.93
N VAL A 189 8.97 -0.53 -3.94
CA VAL A 189 8.71 0.89 -3.64
C VAL A 189 9.99 1.60 -3.18
N VAL A 190 10.83 0.92 -2.41
CA VAL A 190 12.12 1.47 -1.95
C VAL A 190 13.07 1.64 -3.13
N LEU A 191 13.24 0.61 -3.97
CA LEU A 191 14.14 0.65 -5.13
C LEU A 191 13.69 1.70 -6.15
N ASP A 192 12.40 1.78 -6.44
CA ASP A 192 11.82 2.80 -7.33
C ASP A 192 12.11 4.22 -6.81
N ALA A 193 11.98 4.44 -5.50
CA ALA A 193 12.30 5.73 -4.87
C ALA A 193 13.79 6.08 -4.90
N PHE A 194 14.69 5.08 -4.85
CA PHE A 194 16.14 5.28 -4.96
C PHE A 194 16.60 5.50 -6.40
N GLU A 195 16.01 4.80 -7.37
CA GLU A 195 16.40 4.95 -8.79
C GLU A 195 15.85 6.26 -9.38
N SER A 196 14.69 6.71 -8.91
CA SER A 196 14.05 7.95 -9.37
C SER A 196 14.45 9.19 -8.56
N GLY A 197 14.86 9.00 -7.30
CA GLY A 197 15.40 10.05 -6.47
C GLY A 197 16.89 10.22 -6.77
N GLY A 198 17.30 11.38 -7.30
CA GLY A 198 18.73 11.71 -7.37
C GLY A 198 19.39 11.66 -5.99
N ASP A 199 20.72 11.80 -5.93
CA ASP A 199 21.61 11.50 -4.79
C ASP A 199 21.20 12.00 -3.38
N ALA A 200 20.24 12.93 -3.25
CA ALA A 200 19.92 13.61 -1.99
C ALA A 200 18.51 13.37 -1.41
N SER A 201 17.55 12.74 -2.12
CA SER A 201 16.18 12.59 -1.58
C SER A 201 15.48 11.30 -1.99
N VAL A 202 14.92 10.58 -1.02
CA VAL A 202 14.12 9.37 -1.26
C VAL A 202 12.65 9.77 -1.38
N ARG A 203 12.07 9.58 -2.57
CA ARG A 203 10.71 10.00 -2.87
C ARG A 203 9.74 8.83 -2.76
N ILE A 204 9.21 8.57 -1.56
CA ILE A 204 8.09 7.63 -1.42
C ILE A 204 6.78 8.41 -1.42
N HIS A 205 5.75 7.91 -2.11
CA HIS A 205 4.43 8.50 -2.13
C HIS A 205 3.90 8.73 -0.70
N ARG A 206 3.34 9.91 -0.42
CA ARG A 206 2.93 10.34 0.93
C ARG A 206 2.01 9.35 1.68
N LYS A 207 1.13 8.65 0.98
CA LYS A 207 0.28 7.56 1.55
C LYS A 207 1.08 6.36 2.05
N LEU A 208 2.19 6.04 1.39
CA LEU A 208 3.04 4.90 1.76
C LEU A 208 4.16 5.26 2.74
N ALA A 209 4.61 6.52 2.76
CA ALA A 209 5.70 6.99 3.62
C ALA A 209 5.55 6.54 5.10
N PRO A 210 6.60 6.00 5.75
CA PRO A 210 6.55 5.54 7.15
C PRO A 210 6.07 6.61 8.12
N PHE A 211 6.62 7.82 7.99
CA PHE A 211 6.26 9.00 8.74
C PHE A 211 5.65 10.00 7.77
N LYS A 212 4.57 10.66 8.18
CA LYS A 212 3.86 11.65 7.36
C LYS A 212 4.38 13.06 7.61
N CYS A 213 4.87 13.31 8.81
CA CYS A 213 5.40 14.62 9.18
C CYS A 213 6.63 14.46 10.09
N GLY A 214 7.64 15.30 9.88
CA GLY A 214 8.73 15.51 10.82
C GLY A 214 8.56 16.86 11.53
N ILE A 215 9.01 16.98 12.78
CA ILE A 215 9.01 18.26 13.51
C ILE A 215 10.45 18.67 13.84
N VAL A 216 10.82 19.89 13.44
CA VAL A 216 12.14 20.49 13.67
C VAL A 216 11.98 21.83 14.37
N CYS A 217 12.71 22.02 15.47
CA CYS A 217 12.76 23.27 16.21
C CYS A 217 13.98 24.09 15.78
N LEU A 218 13.76 25.38 15.56
CA LEU A 218 14.76 26.37 15.15
C LEU A 218 14.64 27.59 16.06
N SER A 219 15.65 27.81 16.88
CA SER A 219 15.80 29.03 17.66
C SER A 219 17.27 29.41 17.69
N ASP A 220 17.53 30.71 17.57
CA ASP A 220 18.84 31.27 17.84
C ASP A 220 19.01 31.56 19.35
N ASP A 221 17.90 31.62 20.11
CA ASP A 221 17.89 31.84 21.55
C ASP A 221 17.83 30.50 22.32
N PRO A 222 18.90 30.12 23.05
CA PRO A 222 18.90 28.89 23.83
C PRO A 222 17.85 28.87 24.96
N ALA A 223 17.34 30.02 25.41
CA ALA A 223 16.33 30.08 26.46
C ALA A 223 14.94 29.65 25.99
N LEU A 224 14.59 29.85 24.71
CA LEU A 224 13.30 29.48 24.13
C LEU A 224 13.24 28.03 23.63
N MET A 225 14.41 27.40 23.46
CA MET A 225 14.51 26.03 22.98
C MET A 225 13.76 24.97 23.82
N PRO A 226 13.75 25.03 25.17
CA PRO A 226 12.94 24.12 25.98
C PRO A 226 11.45 24.24 25.68
N GLU A 227 10.93 25.48 25.58
CA GLU A 227 9.51 25.74 25.30
C GLU A 227 9.11 25.25 23.91
N LEU A 228 9.97 25.46 22.90
CA LEU A 228 9.75 24.92 21.55
C LEU A 228 9.73 23.39 21.51
N ARG A 229 10.57 22.73 22.33
CA ARG A 229 10.58 21.26 22.44
C ARG A 229 9.31 20.75 23.11
N ASP A 230 8.80 21.45 24.12
CA ASP A 230 7.54 21.09 24.76
C ASP A 230 6.36 21.26 23.80
N LEU A 231 6.37 22.33 22.99
CA LEU A 231 5.41 22.51 21.90
C LEU A 231 5.53 21.39 20.84
N ALA A 232 6.75 21.01 20.44
CA ALA A 232 6.97 19.90 19.51
C ALA A 232 6.40 18.58 20.04
N LYS A 233 6.62 18.27 21.32
CA LYS A 233 6.07 17.09 22.00
C LYS A 233 4.55 17.13 22.04
N HIS A 234 3.97 18.29 22.34
CA HIS A 234 2.53 18.49 22.29
C HIS A 234 1.96 18.23 20.88
N LEU A 235 2.54 18.84 19.85
CA LEU A 235 2.11 18.65 18.45
C LEU A 235 2.24 17.19 18.00
N CYS A 236 3.32 16.51 18.38
CA CYS A 236 3.47 15.08 18.14
C CYS A 236 2.29 14.28 18.71
N ASN A 237 1.86 14.61 19.93
CA ASN A 237 0.73 13.93 20.57
C ASN A 237 -0.60 14.24 19.86
N VAL A 238 -0.83 15.49 19.46
CA VAL A 238 -2.02 15.90 18.70
C VAL A 238 -2.09 15.16 17.36
N LEU A 239 -1.00 15.12 16.60
CA LEU A 239 -0.95 14.48 15.29
C LEU A 239 -1.06 12.96 15.39
N ARG A 240 -0.43 12.33 16.40
CA ARG A 240 -0.60 10.89 16.64
C ARG A 240 -2.04 10.53 17.01
N LYS A 241 -2.73 11.37 17.82
CA LYS A 241 -4.17 11.20 18.11
C LYS A 241 -5.03 11.30 16.85
N ALA A 242 -4.60 12.07 15.85
CA ALA A 242 -5.22 12.15 14.53
C ALA A 242 -4.80 11.02 13.56
N ASN A 243 -4.17 9.94 14.05
CA ASN A 243 -3.64 8.82 13.27
C ASN A 243 -2.59 9.22 12.21
N LEU A 244 -1.82 10.28 12.47
CA LEU A 244 -0.68 10.67 11.63
C LEU A 244 0.63 10.24 12.31
N PRO A 245 1.38 9.31 11.71
CA PRO A 245 2.73 8.98 12.16
C PRO A 245 3.67 10.19 12.03
N VAL A 246 4.20 10.66 13.17
CA VAL A 246 5.10 11.83 13.23
C VAL A 246 6.46 11.45 13.82
N LEU A 247 7.51 11.96 13.19
CA LEU A 247 8.88 11.85 13.66
C LEU A 247 9.29 13.14 14.39
N ASP A 248 9.55 13.01 15.69
CA ASP A 248 10.09 14.10 16.48
C ASP A 248 11.61 14.22 16.27
N CYS A 249 12.08 15.37 15.74
CA CYS A 249 13.50 15.69 15.59
C CYS A 249 13.95 16.83 16.50
N SER A 250 13.11 17.30 17.43
CA SER A 250 13.36 18.47 18.28
C SER A 250 14.57 18.31 19.22
N GLU A 251 14.86 17.09 19.65
CA GLU A 251 15.98 16.76 20.54
C GLU A 251 17.31 16.52 19.79
N ARG A 252 17.28 16.34 18.46
CA ARG A 252 18.47 16.05 17.64
C ARG A 252 19.35 17.28 17.35
N ASN A 253 19.13 18.37 18.08
CA ASN A 253 19.84 19.65 17.98
C ASN A 253 21.25 19.60 18.60
N GLY A 254 22.01 18.53 18.33
CA GLY A 254 23.44 18.43 18.66
C GLY A 254 24.32 19.13 17.60
N GLY A 255 24.06 20.40 17.29
CA GLY A 255 24.87 21.20 16.36
C GLY A 255 24.74 20.87 14.87
N ARG A 256 23.67 20.17 14.45
CA ARG A 256 23.39 19.95 13.02
C ARG A 256 22.68 21.18 12.44
N SER A 257 23.19 21.71 11.32
CA SER A 257 22.52 22.78 10.59
C SER A 257 21.12 22.35 10.13
N LEU A 258 20.19 23.32 10.01
CA LEU A 258 18.84 23.08 9.48
C LEU A 258 18.86 22.29 8.16
N ALA A 259 19.77 22.65 7.25
CA ALA A 259 19.94 21.94 5.98
C ALA A 259 20.23 20.44 6.17
N LYS A 260 21.07 20.06 7.16
CA LYS A 260 21.36 18.65 7.46
C LYS A 260 20.15 17.92 8.04
N GLN A 261 19.32 18.60 8.83
CA GLN A 261 18.10 18.01 9.38
C GLN A 261 17.04 17.80 8.30
N LEU A 262 16.84 18.80 7.43
CA LEU A 262 15.93 18.68 6.28
C LEU A 262 16.39 17.57 5.33
N HIS A 263 17.68 17.54 4.99
CA HIS A 263 18.25 16.48 4.18
C HIS A 263 18.05 15.10 4.81
N HIS A 264 18.20 14.98 6.13
CA HIS A 264 17.93 13.72 6.83
C HIS A 264 16.46 13.28 6.69
N LEU A 265 15.51 14.22 6.81
CA LEU A 265 14.08 13.93 6.62
C LEU A 265 13.77 13.53 5.18
N ASP A 266 14.36 14.23 4.22
CA ASP A 266 14.22 13.94 2.79
C ASP A 266 14.84 12.57 2.45
N SER A 267 15.94 12.18 3.09
CA SER A 267 16.60 10.88 2.86
C SER A 267 15.87 9.69 3.50
N ILE A 268 15.00 9.92 4.48
CA ILE A 268 14.13 8.89 5.08
C ILE A 268 12.68 8.97 4.56
N ALA A 269 12.47 9.71 3.47
CA ALA A 269 11.21 9.83 2.76
C ALA A 269 10.04 10.44 3.57
N VAL A 270 10.32 11.31 4.53
CA VAL A 270 9.28 12.09 5.23
C VAL A 270 8.74 13.15 4.26
N PRO A 271 7.44 13.15 3.92
CA PRO A 271 6.92 14.02 2.87
C PRO A 271 6.74 15.48 3.34
N TYR A 272 6.47 15.70 4.63
CA TYR A 272 6.24 17.04 5.18
C TYR A 272 7.07 17.29 6.43
N CYS A 273 7.57 18.51 6.61
CA CYS A 273 8.32 18.92 7.80
C CYS A 273 7.73 20.19 8.40
N LEU A 274 7.35 20.14 9.66
CA LEU A 274 6.98 21.32 10.45
C LEU A 274 8.24 21.97 11.02
N LEU A 275 8.43 23.24 10.69
CA LEU A 275 9.49 24.08 11.23
C LEU A 275 8.87 24.98 12.31
N LEU A 276 9.30 24.74 13.56
CA LEU A 276 8.92 25.53 14.72
C LEU A 276 10.00 26.58 14.96
N ARG A 277 9.62 27.86 14.91
CA ARG A 277 10.46 29.03 15.18
C ARG A 277 9.97 29.75 16.43
N ASP A 278 10.75 30.68 16.94
CA ASP A 278 10.39 31.48 18.12
C ASP A 278 9.04 32.18 18.00
N GLN A 279 8.72 32.67 16.81
CA GLN A 279 7.44 33.32 16.51
C GLN A 279 6.23 32.41 16.78
N CYS A 280 6.39 31.09 16.65
CA CYS A 280 5.32 30.13 16.87
C CYS A 280 4.79 30.17 18.31
N LEU A 281 5.64 30.49 19.30
CA LEU A 281 5.24 30.63 20.70
C LEU A 281 4.37 31.87 20.93
N GLN A 282 4.51 32.89 20.08
CA GLN A 282 3.79 34.16 20.21
C GLN A 282 2.47 34.17 19.43
N ASN A 283 2.46 33.63 18.21
CA ASN A 283 1.34 33.77 17.27
C ASN A 283 0.69 32.45 16.83
N GLY A 284 1.24 31.29 17.23
CA GLY A 284 0.71 29.98 16.86
C GLY A 284 0.82 29.61 15.38
N LEU A 285 1.64 30.32 14.60
CA LEU A 285 1.85 30.06 13.17
C LEU A 285 3.11 29.22 12.94
N PHE A 286 2.99 28.18 12.12
CA PHE A 286 4.09 27.26 11.78
C PHE A 286 4.40 27.29 10.29
N GLN A 287 5.62 26.91 9.92
CA GLN A 287 5.96 26.66 8.51
C GLN A 287 5.92 25.15 8.23
N LEU A 288 5.11 24.73 7.26
CA LEU A 288 5.06 23.37 6.76
C LEU A 288 5.81 23.28 5.44
N ARG A 289 6.97 22.62 5.43
CA ARG A 289 7.77 22.37 4.23
C ARG A 289 7.33 21.06 3.55
N SER A 290 7.19 21.09 2.23
CA SER A 290 7.04 19.89 1.40
C SER A 290 8.40 19.38 0.92
N ARG A 291 8.64 18.07 1.02
CA ARG A 291 9.83 17.39 0.47
C ARG A 291 9.90 17.55 -1.05
N ASP A 292 8.77 17.37 -1.73
CA ASP A 292 8.74 17.25 -3.18
C ASP A 292 8.94 18.59 -3.89
N THR A 293 8.43 19.68 -3.32
CA THR A 293 8.58 21.04 -3.88
C THR A 293 9.65 21.86 -3.19
N THR A 294 10.11 21.44 -2.01
CA THR A 294 10.98 22.21 -1.09
C THR A 294 10.39 23.52 -0.56
N LEU A 295 9.19 23.88 -0.98
CA LEU A 295 8.48 25.10 -0.57
C LEU A 295 7.88 24.93 0.83
N SER A 296 7.75 26.04 1.53
CA SER A 296 7.12 26.11 2.86
C SER A 296 5.88 26.99 2.82
N GLU A 297 4.81 26.54 3.47
CA GLU A 297 3.56 27.27 3.64
C GLU A 297 3.31 27.56 5.13
N THR A 298 2.64 28.67 5.43
CA THR A 298 2.34 29.04 6.82
C THR A 298 0.96 28.51 7.23
N ILE A 299 0.89 27.81 8.35
CA ILE A 299 -0.32 27.15 8.86
C ILE A 299 -0.48 27.48 10.35
N HIS A 300 -1.71 27.77 10.79
CA HIS A 300 -2.02 27.96 12.20
C HIS A 300 -2.19 26.62 12.94
N ILE A 301 -1.84 26.57 14.23
CA ILE A 301 -1.90 25.36 15.05
C ILE A 301 -3.25 24.64 15.02
N SER A 302 -4.35 25.40 15.02
CA SER A 302 -5.70 24.84 15.07
C SER A 302 -6.07 24.02 13.84
N ASP A 303 -5.56 24.38 12.66
CA ASP A 303 -5.95 23.76 11.38
C ASP A 303 -5.04 22.59 11.00
N LEU A 304 -3.88 22.49 11.66
CA LEU A 304 -2.80 21.61 11.29
C LEU A 304 -3.21 20.13 11.17
N PRO A 305 -3.93 19.50 12.12
CA PRO A 305 -4.24 18.07 12.02
C PRO A 305 -5.16 17.75 10.85
N GLN A 306 -6.20 18.56 10.65
CA GLN A 306 -7.17 18.37 9.57
C GLN A 306 -6.53 18.62 8.21
N TYR A 307 -5.70 19.66 8.11
CA TYR A 307 -4.99 20.00 6.89
C TYR A 307 -3.99 18.90 6.51
N LEU A 308 -3.15 18.45 7.44
CA LEU A 308 -2.20 17.35 7.19
C LEU A 308 -2.90 16.06 6.78
N LEU A 309 -4.01 15.71 7.44
CA LEU A 309 -4.78 14.53 7.07
C LEU A 309 -5.30 14.64 5.63
N LYS A 310 -5.84 15.80 5.23
CA LYS A 310 -6.35 16.04 3.88
C LYS A 310 -5.24 15.90 2.82
N ILE A 311 -4.08 16.51 3.02
CA ILE A 311 -3.01 16.47 2.01
C ILE A 311 -2.35 15.09 1.93
N VAL A 312 -2.24 14.35 3.04
CA VAL A 312 -1.68 12.99 3.06
C VAL A 312 -2.62 11.98 2.41
N THR A 313 -3.94 12.16 2.59
CA THR A 313 -4.97 11.23 2.07
C THR A 313 -5.48 11.58 0.67
N SER A 314 -5.11 12.75 0.14
CA SER A 314 -5.26 13.12 -1.28
C SER A 314 -4.28 12.31 -2.13
#